data_AF-A0A0R3SGB8-F1
#
_entry.id   AF-A0A0R3SGB8-F1
#
_cell.length_a   1.000
_cell.length_b   1.000
_cell.length_c   1.000
_cell.angle_alpha   90.00
_cell.angle_beta   90.00
_cell.angle_gamma   90.00
#
_symmetry.space_group_name_H-M   'P 1'
#
loop_
_entity.id
_entity.type
_entity.pdbx_description
1 polymer ?
#
loop_
_entity_poly.entity_id
_entity_poly.type
_entity_poly.pdbx_seq_one_letter_code
_entity_poly.pdbx_strand_id
1 'polypeptide(L)'
;MANNEHLVSASPSSYAMILNKTEQFIRFLEETNQNISDFEFDCHQAAQLFWWEINETHMQICDFLLDYENDIKLLAPYSPFITCALKILPFIRTVHLPATHFSGIYDYYNERGKKMRQAVQNLPKALKNFSTVVGDLPHVTFNDEECENPNKALNLYEEMYKNCLLFVQTPPSGTENAVAVFFEYRRFIRNRLRLPLCENDFNDTMSVESVYIINSEASSDNQSNASEFDLL
;
A
#
# COMPACT_ATOMS: atom_id res chain seq x y z
N MET A 1 23.73 -46.69 -27.65
CA MET A 1 24.08 -46.29 -26.27
C MET A 1 24.02 -44.78 -26.24
N ALA A 2 23.06 -44.24 -25.48
CA ALA A 2 22.75 -42.82 -25.43
C ALA A 2 23.80 -42.08 -24.60
N ASN A 3 24.36 -41.00 -25.15
CA ASN A 3 25.18 -40.07 -24.39
C ASN A 3 24.25 -39.13 -23.64
N ASN A 4 24.36 -39.16 -22.31
CA ASN A 4 23.70 -38.26 -21.39
C ASN A 4 24.09 -36.80 -21.69
N GLU A 5 23.12 -36.03 -22.16
CA GLU A 5 23.11 -34.58 -22.03
C GLU A 5 23.00 -34.26 -20.53
N HIS A 6 24.13 -33.94 -19.91
CA HIS A 6 24.12 -33.20 -18.65
C HIS A 6 23.59 -31.80 -18.95
N LEU A 7 22.28 -31.62 -18.83
CA LEU A 7 21.68 -30.31 -18.54
C LEU A 7 22.25 -29.85 -17.20
N VAL A 8 23.36 -29.11 -17.26
CA VAL A 8 23.80 -28.26 -16.16
C VAL A 8 22.70 -27.22 -16.00
N SER A 9 21.85 -27.43 -15.00
CA SER A 9 20.95 -26.41 -14.47
C SER A 9 21.81 -25.21 -14.06
N ALA A 10 21.94 -24.22 -14.94
CA ALA A 10 22.58 -22.96 -14.62
C ALA A 10 21.85 -22.36 -13.42
N SER A 11 22.57 -22.25 -12.30
CA SER A 11 22.09 -21.47 -11.15
C SER A 11 21.81 -20.06 -11.64
N PRO A 12 20.68 -19.43 -11.28
CA PRO A 12 20.46 -18.02 -11.59
C PRO A 12 21.62 -17.19 -11.04
N SER A 13 22.08 -16.19 -11.79
CA SER A 13 23.09 -15.25 -11.32
C SER A 13 22.66 -14.61 -9.99
N SER A 14 23.64 -14.22 -9.18
CA SER A 14 23.35 -13.65 -7.86
C SER A 14 22.60 -12.31 -8.00
N TYR A 15 22.90 -11.54 -9.05
CA TYR A 15 22.16 -10.33 -9.42
C TYR A 15 20.70 -10.64 -9.82
N ALA A 16 20.46 -11.69 -10.61
CA ALA A 16 19.10 -12.10 -10.99
C ALA A 16 18.24 -12.50 -9.77
N MET A 17 18.86 -13.10 -8.74
CA MET A 17 18.17 -13.38 -7.48
C MET A 17 17.74 -12.10 -6.75
N ILE A 18 18.54 -11.04 -6.77
CA ILE A 18 18.16 -9.75 -6.16
C ILE A 18 16.99 -9.11 -6.91
N LEU A 19 17.01 -9.13 -8.24
CA LEU A 19 15.88 -8.68 -9.05
C LEU A 19 14.59 -9.43 -8.68
N ASN A 20 14.66 -10.76 -8.56
CA ASN A 20 13.50 -11.56 -8.15
C ASN A 20 12.99 -11.19 -6.74
N LYS A 21 13.89 -10.99 -5.76
CA LYS A 21 13.52 -10.54 -4.41
C LYS A 21 12.86 -9.15 -4.42
N THR A 22 13.32 -8.27 -5.30
CA THR A 22 12.74 -6.93 -5.49
C THR A 22 11.33 -7.00 -6.06
N GLU A 23 11.12 -7.83 -7.08
CA GLU A 23 9.79 -8.07 -7.66
C GLU A 23 8.83 -8.75 -6.66
N GLN A 24 9.33 -9.64 -5.80
CA GLN A 24 8.54 -10.22 -4.71
C GLN A 24 8.11 -9.16 -3.69
N PHE A 25 9.00 -8.23 -3.34
CA PHE A 25 8.68 -7.14 -2.44
C PHE A 25 7.66 -6.17 -3.06
N ILE A 26 7.76 -5.88 -4.37
CA ILE A 26 6.76 -5.07 -5.09
C ILE A 26 5.38 -5.74 -5.02
N ARG A 27 5.28 -7.03 -5.35
CA ARG A 27 4.00 -7.77 -5.26
C ARG A 27 3.42 -7.73 -3.84
N PHE A 28 4.28 -7.86 -2.83
CA PHE A 28 3.87 -7.74 -1.43
C PHE A 28 3.29 -6.36 -1.11
N LEU A 29 3.90 -5.27 -1.59
CA LEU A 29 3.38 -3.91 -1.38
C LEU A 29 2.04 -3.71 -2.09
N GLU A 30 1.89 -4.22 -3.32
CA GLU A 30 0.65 -4.16 -4.09
C GLU A 30 -0.49 -4.91 -3.41
N GLU A 31 -0.23 -6.15 -2.96
CA GLU A 31 -1.20 -6.96 -2.22
C GLU A 31 -1.57 -6.30 -0.89
N THR A 32 -0.59 -5.77 -0.16
CA THR A 32 -0.82 -5.03 1.09
C THR A 32 -1.71 -3.80 0.85
N ASN A 33 -1.44 -3.05 -0.22
CA ASN A 33 -2.25 -1.90 -0.60
C ASN A 33 -3.69 -2.31 -0.95
N GLN A 34 -3.89 -3.43 -1.65
CA GLN A 34 -5.23 -3.92 -1.96
C GLN A 34 -5.99 -4.32 -0.69
N ASN A 35 -5.36 -5.12 0.18
CA ASN A 35 -5.99 -5.57 1.43
C ASN A 35 -6.36 -4.39 2.35
N ILE A 36 -5.49 -3.38 2.45
CA ILE A 36 -5.79 -2.14 3.18
C ILE A 36 -6.95 -1.39 2.51
N SER A 37 -6.95 -1.25 1.18
CA SER A 37 -8.01 -0.53 0.46
C SER A 37 -9.38 -1.19 0.62
N ASP A 38 -9.44 -2.52 0.58
CA ASP A 38 -10.67 -3.28 0.82
C ASP A 38 -11.17 -3.04 2.24
N PHE A 39 -10.28 -3.10 3.24
CA PHE A 39 -10.65 -2.83 4.63
C PHE A 39 -11.07 -1.38 4.88
N GLU A 40 -10.42 -0.40 4.24
CA GLU A 40 -10.81 1.01 4.28
C GLU A 40 -12.25 1.20 3.78
N PHE A 41 -12.57 0.54 2.67
CA PHE A 41 -13.90 0.55 2.09
C PHE A 41 -14.93 -0.09 3.01
N ASP A 42 -14.62 -1.27 3.56
CA ASP A 42 -15.50 -1.99 4.49
C ASP A 42 -15.76 -1.15 5.77
N CYS A 43 -14.73 -0.50 6.33
CA CYS A 43 -14.86 0.43 7.46
C CYS A 43 -15.77 1.62 7.14
N HIS A 44 -15.64 2.18 5.93
CA HIS A 44 -16.48 3.30 5.51
C HIS A 44 -17.94 2.89 5.36
N GLN A 45 -18.20 1.74 4.71
CA GLN A 45 -19.54 1.19 4.56
C GLN A 45 -20.18 0.87 5.91
N ALA A 46 -19.45 0.19 6.79
CA ALA A 46 -19.89 -0.10 8.15
C ALA A 46 -20.26 1.18 8.91
N ALA A 47 -19.44 2.23 8.78
CA ALA A 47 -19.72 3.53 9.40
C ALA A 47 -20.96 4.24 8.84
N GLN A 48 -21.21 4.11 7.53
CA GLN A 48 -22.42 4.64 6.92
C GLN A 48 -23.64 3.88 7.42
N LEU A 49 -23.63 2.55 7.33
CA LEU A 49 -24.76 1.69 7.67
C LEU A 49 -25.12 1.70 9.15
N PHE A 50 -24.17 1.98 10.05
CA PHE A 50 -24.39 2.05 11.50
C PHE A 50 -25.59 2.93 11.88
N TRP A 51 -25.82 4.04 11.18
CA TRP A 51 -26.92 4.97 11.51
C TRP A 51 -28.27 4.59 10.88
N TRP A 52 -28.28 3.70 9.89
CA TRP A 52 -29.48 3.41 9.08
C TRP A 52 -30.02 1.99 9.30
N GLU A 53 -29.17 1.05 9.67
CA GLU A 53 -29.57 -0.31 10.00
C GLU A 53 -29.97 -0.42 11.48
N ILE A 54 -31.09 -1.10 11.77
CA ILE A 54 -31.62 -1.31 13.13
C ILE A 54 -31.89 -2.79 13.46
N ASN A 55 -31.39 -3.69 12.61
CA ASN A 55 -31.70 -5.12 12.63
C ASN A 55 -30.40 -5.95 12.82
N GLU A 56 -30.44 -7.23 12.50
CA GLU A 56 -29.30 -8.15 12.59
C GLU A 56 -28.05 -7.70 11.81
N THR A 57 -28.22 -6.96 10.71
CA THR A 57 -27.12 -6.32 9.98
C THR A 57 -26.39 -5.30 10.85
N HIS A 58 -27.11 -4.50 11.65
CA HIS A 58 -26.51 -3.54 12.58
C HIS A 58 -25.61 -4.25 13.60
N MET A 59 -26.07 -5.40 14.12
CA MET A 59 -25.29 -6.19 15.08
C MET A 59 -24.00 -6.73 14.44
N GLN A 60 -24.09 -7.32 13.25
CA GLN A 60 -22.93 -7.81 12.50
C GLN A 60 -21.90 -6.71 12.17
N ILE A 61 -22.38 -5.50 11.84
CA ILE A 61 -21.53 -4.32 11.64
C ILE A 61 -20.80 -3.96 12.94
N CYS A 62 -21.51 -3.94 14.07
CA CYS A 62 -20.92 -3.64 15.36
C CYS A 62 -19.86 -4.67 15.75
N ASP A 63 -20.14 -5.96 15.60
CA ASP A 63 -19.21 -7.05 15.88
C ASP A 63 -17.92 -6.90 15.04
N PHE A 64 -18.05 -6.66 13.73
CA PHE A 64 -16.91 -6.41 12.85
C PHE A 64 -16.06 -5.22 13.34
N LEU A 65 -16.68 -4.08 13.62
CA LEU A 65 -15.94 -2.87 14.03
C LEU A 65 -15.25 -3.05 15.38
N LEU A 66 -15.86 -3.78 16.32
CA LEU A 66 -15.26 -4.09 17.61
C LEU A 66 -14.07 -5.05 17.47
N ASP A 67 -14.20 -6.10 16.66
CA ASP A 67 -13.14 -7.09 16.45
C ASP A 67 -11.87 -6.48 15.83
N TYR A 68 -12.03 -5.42 15.04
CA TYR A 68 -10.93 -4.70 14.38
C TYR A 68 -10.63 -3.33 15.01
N GLU A 69 -11.08 -3.06 16.24
CA GLU A 69 -10.90 -1.77 16.90
C GLU A 69 -9.43 -1.30 16.92
N ASN A 70 -8.50 -2.19 17.24
CA ASN A 70 -7.07 -1.83 17.32
C ASN A 70 -6.49 -1.52 15.94
N ASP A 71 -6.90 -2.26 14.90
CA ASP A 71 -6.47 -2.02 13.53
C ASP A 71 -7.06 -0.70 13.00
N ILE A 72 -8.33 -0.42 13.32
CA ILE A 72 -8.99 0.86 13.03
C ILE A 72 -8.21 2.02 13.67
N LYS A 73 -7.86 1.91 14.96
CA LYS A 73 -7.06 2.93 15.65
C LYS A 73 -5.69 3.14 15.03
N LEU A 74 -5.03 2.05 14.63
CA LEU A 74 -3.71 2.08 14.00
C LEU A 74 -3.75 2.78 12.63
N LEU A 75 -4.79 2.53 11.83
CA LEU A 75 -4.87 2.99 10.44
C LEU A 75 -5.61 4.33 10.27
N ALA A 76 -6.49 4.70 11.20
CA ALA A 76 -7.28 5.93 11.12
C ALA A 76 -6.46 7.21 10.86
N PRO A 77 -5.27 7.42 11.47
CA PRO A 77 -4.46 8.60 11.20
C PRO A 77 -4.10 8.80 9.72
N TYR A 78 -4.09 7.72 8.94
CA TYR A 78 -3.68 7.72 7.54
C TYR A 78 -4.84 7.58 6.54
N SER A 79 -6.06 7.34 7.03
CA SER A 79 -7.21 7.04 6.18
C SER A 79 -8.48 7.75 6.66
N PRO A 80 -9.04 8.69 5.88
CA PRO A 80 -10.29 9.36 6.24
C PRO A 80 -11.47 8.38 6.28
N PHE A 81 -11.42 7.31 5.49
CA PHE A 81 -12.45 6.27 5.47
C PHE A 81 -12.48 5.46 6.77
N ILE A 82 -11.31 5.06 7.27
CA ILE A 82 -11.21 4.38 8.58
C ILE A 82 -11.50 5.34 9.73
N THR A 83 -11.17 6.63 9.58
CA THR A 83 -11.51 7.66 10.57
C THR A 83 -13.03 7.73 10.82
N CYS A 84 -13.87 7.48 9.82
CA CYS A 84 -15.32 7.40 10.00
C CYS A 84 -15.71 6.26 10.96
N ALA A 85 -15.12 5.08 10.79
CA ALA A 85 -15.32 3.94 11.68
C ALA A 85 -14.84 4.23 13.11
N LEU A 86 -13.67 4.86 13.27
CA LEU A 86 -13.14 5.25 14.57
C LEU A 86 -14.10 6.15 15.36
N LYS A 87 -14.79 7.07 14.67
CA LYS A 87 -15.75 8.00 15.30
C LYS A 87 -17.00 7.32 15.84
N ILE A 88 -17.40 6.17 15.27
CA ILE A 88 -18.62 5.47 15.70
C ILE A 88 -18.39 4.44 16.82
N LEU A 89 -17.15 3.98 17.02
CA LEU A 89 -16.80 3.00 18.06
C LEU A 89 -17.32 3.33 19.47
N PRO A 90 -17.28 4.60 19.96
CA PRO A 90 -17.83 4.94 21.27
C PRO A 90 -19.33 4.69 21.37
N PHE A 91 -20.08 4.89 20.28
CA PHE A 91 -21.53 4.69 20.26
C PHE A 91 -21.89 3.21 20.30
N ILE A 92 -21.16 2.36 19.55
CA ILE A 92 -21.36 0.91 19.54
C ILE A 92 -21.31 0.33 20.96
N ARG A 93 -20.34 0.76 21.77
CA ARG A 93 -20.16 0.29 23.15
C ARG A 93 -21.30 0.64 24.11
N THR A 94 -22.13 1.63 23.75
CA THR A 94 -23.30 2.01 24.55
C THR A 94 -24.54 1.19 24.20
N VAL A 95 -24.52 0.45 23.09
CA VAL A 95 -25.63 -0.38 22.65
C VAL A 95 -25.51 -1.76 23.29
N HIS A 96 -26.55 -2.18 24.02
CA HIS A 96 -26.68 -3.57 24.46
C HIS A 96 -27.21 -4.41 23.30
N LEU A 97 -26.30 -5.06 22.57
CA LEU A 97 -26.65 -5.88 21.41
C LEU A 97 -26.91 -7.33 21.86
N PRO A 98 -28.07 -7.92 21.51
CA PRO A 98 -28.27 -9.36 21.68
C PRO A 98 -27.33 -10.16 20.76
N ALA A 99 -27.18 -11.46 21.03
CA ALA A 99 -26.35 -12.33 20.19
C ALA A 99 -26.92 -12.45 18.77
N THR A 100 -26.04 -12.36 17.77
CA THR A 100 -26.33 -12.56 16.34
C THR A 100 -26.78 -14.00 16.05
N HIS A 101 -27.80 -14.18 15.22
CA HIS A 101 -28.33 -15.50 14.82
C HIS A 101 -27.78 -15.97 13.46
N PHE A 102 -27.31 -15.03 12.63
CA PHE A 102 -26.70 -15.22 11.33
C PHE A 102 -25.45 -14.34 11.17
N SER A 103 -24.39 -14.87 10.53
CA SER A 103 -23.07 -14.23 10.43
C SER A 103 -22.62 -13.92 9.00
N GLY A 104 -23.45 -14.10 7.97
CA GLY A 104 -22.95 -14.06 6.58
C GLY A 104 -22.33 -12.73 6.13
N ILE A 105 -22.84 -11.58 6.60
CA ILE A 105 -22.24 -10.27 6.30
C ILE A 105 -20.96 -10.08 7.11
N TYR A 106 -20.99 -10.45 8.39
CA TYR A 106 -19.82 -10.44 9.26
C TYR A 106 -18.68 -11.31 8.71
N ASP A 107 -18.96 -12.54 8.28
CA ASP A 107 -17.96 -13.50 7.80
C ASP A 107 -17.21 -12.95 6.58
N TYR A 108 -17.93 -12.28 5.67
CA TYR A 108 -17.34 -11.63 4.50
C TYR A 108 -16.35 -10.52 4.89
N TYR A 109 -16.79 -9.59 5.75
CA TYR A 109 -15.93 -8.49 6.22
C TYR A 109 -14.78 -8.99 7.10
N ASN A 110 -15.02 -10.03 7.89
CA ASN A 110 -14.02 -10.64 8.76
C ASN A 110 -12.87 -11.26 7.96
N GLU A 111 -13.14 -11.95 6.85
CA GLU A 111 -12.07 -12.50 6.01
C GLU A 111 -11.18 -11.40 5.40
N ARG A 112 -11.76 -10.27 4.99
CA ARG A 112 -11.01 -9.11 4.51
C ARG A 112 -10.21 -8.43 5.63
N GLY A 113 -10.82 -8.28 6.81
CA GLY A 113 -10.15 -7.78 7.99
C GLY A 113 -8.94 -8.64 8.41
N LYS A 114 -9.06 -9.97 8.36
CA LYS A 114 -7.94 -10.89 8.64
C LYS A 114 -6.79 -10.69 7.65
N LYS A 115 -7.08 -10.57 6.36
CA LYS A 115 -6.07 -10.32 5.32
C LYS A 115 -5.35 -8.99 5.52
N MET A 116 -6.10 -7.92 5.79
CA MET A 116 -5.53 -6.62 6.12
C MET A 116 -4.63 -6.72 7.36
N ARG A 117 -5.12 -7.29 8.46
CA ARG A 117 -4.36 -7.43 9.71
C ARG A 117 -3.06 -8.19 9.49
N GLN A 118 -3.11 -9.30 8.75
CA GLN A 118 -1.93 -10.08 8.41
C GLN A 118 -0.94 -9.29 7.56
N ALA A 119 -1.42 -8.54 6.55
CA ALA A 119 -0.57 -7.69 5.72
C ALA A 119 0.15 -6.62 6.56
N VAL A 120 -0.59 -5.93 7.43
CA VAL A 120 -0.06 -4.91 8.35
C VAL A 120 0.97 -5.50 9.33
N GLN A 121 0.71 -6.70 9.88
CA GLN A 121 1.66 -7.38 10.77
C GLN A 121 2.94 -7.83 10.06
N ASN A 122 2.86 -8.13 8.76
CA ASN A 122 4.00 -8.58 7.97
C ASN A 122 4.86 -7.42 7.43
N LEU A 123 4.32 -6.19 7.36
CA LEU A 123 5.02 -5.01 6.86
C LEU A 123 6.43 -4.83 7.46
N PRO A 124 6.63 -4.81 8.80
CA PRO A 124 7.97 -4.58 9.38
C PRO A 124 9.00 -5.60 8.90
N LYS A 125 8.60 -6.87 8.82
CA LYS A 125 9.49 -7.96 8.39
C LYS A 125 9.83 -7.83 6.91
N ALA A 126 8.84 -7.52 6.07
CA ALA A 126 9.06 -7.34 4.64
C ALA A 126 10.01 -6.16 4.36
N LEU A 127 9.77 -5.01 5.00
CA LEU A 127 10.62 -3.82 4.89
C LEU A 127 12.05 -4.11 5.36
N LYS A 128 12.22 -4.77 6.51
CA LYS A 128 13.54 -5.15 7.02
C LYS A 128 14.28 -6.10 6.07
N ASN A 129 13.59 -7.14 5.59
CA ASN A 129 14.18 -8.10 4.68
C ASN A 129 14.61 -7.44 3.37
N PHE A 130 13.78 -6.55 2.81
CA PHE A 130 14.14 -5.84 1.58
C PHE A 130 15.27 -4.84 1.81
N SER A 131 15.31 -4.16 2.96
CA SER A 131 16.44 -3.30 3.35
C SER A 131 17.77 -4.07 3.37
N THR A 132 17.80 -5.30 3.91
CA THR A 132 18.98 -6.16 3.84
C THR A 132 19.35 -6.52 2.40
N VAL A 133 18.38 -6.91 1.57
CA VAL A 133 18.61 -7.26 0.16
C VAL A 133 19.23 -6.09 -0.62
N VAL A 134 18.73 -4.87 -0.40
CA VAL A 134 19.27 -3.65 -1.02
C VAL A 134 20.65 -3.31 -0.47
N GLY A 135 20.89 -3.49 0.84
CA GLY A 135 22.21 -3.27 1.45
C GLY A 135 23.28 -4.22 0.89
N ASP A 136 22.91 -5.46 0.56
CA ASP A 136 23.80 -6.46 -0.01
C ASP A 136 24.02 -6.30 -1.52
N LEU A 137 23.19 -5.50 -2.20
CA LEU A 137 23.20 -5.34 -3.66
C LEU A 137 24.58 -4.97 -4.22
N PRO A 138 25.29 -3.93 -3.73
CA PRO A 138 26.61 -3.60 -4.26
C PRO A 138 27.57 -4.77 -4.16
N HIS A 139 27.67 -5.41 -2.99
CA HIS A 139 28.56 -6.54 -2.77
C HIS A 139 28.24 -7.70 -3.70
N VAL A 140 26.96 -8.03 -3.88
CA VAL A 140 26.55 -9.12 -4.76
C VAL A 140 26.87 -8.80 -6.21
N THR A 141 26.57 -7.58 -6.68
CA THR A 141 26.80 -7.19 -8.08
C THR A 141 28.30 -7.11 -8.42
N PHE A 142 29.16 -6.66 -7.50
CA PHE A 142 30.61 -6.61 -7.75
C PHE A 142 31.30 -7.98 -7.75
N ASN A 143 30.70 -8.98 -7.10
CA ASN A 143 31.25 -10.34 -7.01
C ASN A 143 30.51 -11.34 -7.93
N ASP A 144 29.57 -10.87 -8.74
CA ASP A 144 28.88 -11.71 -9.71
C ASP A 144 29.75 -11.88 -10.97
N GLU A 145 30.31 -13.07 -11.15
CA GLU A 145 31.17 -13.42 -12.29
C GLU A 145 30.45 -13.26 -13.65
N GLU A 146 29.11 -13.29 -13.64
CA GLU A 146 28.28 -13.08 -14.84
C GLU A 146 27.99 -11.59 -15.12
N CYS A 147 28.38 -10.67 -14.21
CA CYS A 147 28.14 -9.24 -14.36
C CYS A 147 29.32 -8.53 -15.04
N GLU A 148 29.21 -8.31 -16.36
CA GLU A 148 30.25 -7.64 -17.16
C GLU A 148 30.52 -6.19 -16.72
N ASN A 149 29.50 -5.47 -16.23
CA ASN A 149 29.63 -4.08 -15.80
C ASN A 149 28.82 -3.80 -14.52
N PRO A 150 29.40 -4.06 -13.34
CA PRO A 150 28.72 -3.90 -12.05
C PRO A 150 28.19 -2.48 -11.82
N ASN A 151 28.96 -1.45 -12.15
CA ASN A 151 28.55 -0.06 -11.97
C ASN A 151 27.33 0.29 -12.81
N LYS A 152 27.30 -0.15 -14.07
CA LYS A 152 26.14 0.07 -14.95
C LYS A 152 24.92 -0.70 -14.45
N ALA A 153 25.09 -1.93 -13.96
CA ALA A 153 24.01 -2.73 -13.39
C ALA A 153 23.40 -2.07 -12.14
N LEU A 154 24.24 -1.57 -11.22
CA LEU A 154 23.78 -0.85 -10.03
C LEU A 154 23.00 0.42 -10.39
N ASN A 155 23.53 1.24 -11.30
CA ASN A 155 22.84 2.46 -11.75
C ASN A 155 21.48 2.13 -12.37
N LEU A 156 21.42 1.11 -13.23
CA LEU A 156 20.16 0.68 -13.84
C LEU A 156 19.16 0.18 -12.80
N TYR A 157 19.62 -0.58 -11.80
CA TYR A 157 18.77 -1.05 -10.72
C TYR A 157 18.17 0.13 -9.93
N GLU A 158 19.00 1.09 -9.53
CA GLU A 158 18.56 2.27 -8.79
C GLU A 158 17.55 3.09 -9.60
N GLU A 159 17.79 3.29 -10.89
CA GLU A 159 16.87 4.00 -11.78
C GLU A 159 15.52 3.29 -11.92
N MET A 160 15.54 1.96 -12.14
CA MET A 160 14.34 1.16 -12.31
C MET A 160 13.49 1.08 -11.05
N TYR A 161 14.12 0.97 -9.88
CA TYR A 161 13.45 0.69 -8.62
C TYR A 161 13.43 1.87 -7.64
N LYS A 162 13.78 3.09 -8.09
CA LYS A 162 13.88 4.28 -7.22
C LYS A 162 12.69 4.50 -6.28
N ASN A 163 11.47 4.26 -6.78
CA ASN A 163 10.24 4.42 -6.00
C ASN A 163 10.09 3.33 -4.92
N CYS A 164 10.49 2.10 -5.23
CA CYS A 164 10.51 0.97 -4.31
C CYS A 164 11.53 1.18 -3.18
N LEU A 165 12.69 1.77 -3.50
CA LEU A 165 13.77 2.02 -2.55
C LEU A 165 13.41 3.04 -1.46
N LEU A 166 12.42 3.91 -1.70
CA LEU A 166 11.93 4.86 -0.69
C LEU A 166 11.40 4.17 0.58
N PHE A 167 10.82 2.97 0.44
CA PHE A 167 10.25 2.21 1.56
C PHE A 167 11.30 1.68 2.54
N VAL A 168 12.59 1.67 2.19
CA VAL A 168 13.66 1.03 2.98
C VAL A 168 14.84 1.93 3.30
N GLN A 169 14.71 3.26 3.10
CA GLN A 169 15.75 4.22 3.46
C GLN A 169 16.10 4.20 4.96
N THR A 170 15.13 3.90 5.82
CA THR A 170 15.36 3.66 7.25
C THR A 170 14.43 2.53 7.71
N PRO A 171 14.97 1.37 8.13
CA PRO A 171 14.14 0.24 8.50
C PRO A 171 13.33 0.57 9.77
N PRO A 172 12.00 0.48 9.73
CA PRO A 172 11.15 0.85 10.85
C PRO A 172 11.26 -0.16 12.00
N SER A 173 11.28 0.32 13.23
CA SER A 173 11.15 -0.52 14.42
C SER A 173 9.69 -0.65 14.82
N GLY A 174 9.08 -1.81 14.53
CA GLY A 174 7.71 -2.13 14.92
C GLY A 174 6.65 -1.77 13.88
N THR A 175 5.41 -2.22 14.15
CA THR A 175 4.28 -2.13 13.21
C THR A 175 3.85 -0.69 12.93
N GLU A 176 3.75 0.16 13.96
CA GLU A 176 3.30 1.55 13.79
C GLU A 176 4.19 2.34 12.83
N ASN A 177 5.51 2.24 13.01
CA ASN A 177 6.48 2.90 12.13
C ASN A 177 6.46 2.31 10.71
N ALA A 178 6.27 0.99 10.58
CA ALA A 178 6.17 0.36 9.26
C ALA A 178 4.91 0.79 8.50
N VAL A 179 3.79 0.95 9.21
CA VAL A 179 2.56 1.50 8.66
C VAL A 179 2.77 2.95 8.24
N ALA A 180 3.42 3.77 9.07
CA ALA A 180 3.72 5.16 8.72
C ALA A 180 4.51 5.29 7.41
N VAL A 181 5.61 4.52 7.27
CA VAL A 181 6.42 4.46 6.04
C VAL A 181 5.58 3.98 4.86
N PHE A 182 4.76 2.94 5.05
CA PHE A 182 3.89 2.44 3.99
C PHE A 182 2.95 3.54 3.48
N PHE A 183 2.29 4.28 4.37
CA PHE A 183 1.35 5.33 3.96
C PHE A 183 2.03 6.58 3.39
N GLU A 184 3.24 6.93 3.87
CA GLU A 184 4.06 8.00 3.30
C GLU A 184 4.33 7.77 1.80
N TYR A 185 4.65 6.53 1.44
CA TYR A 185 5.03 6.16 0.07
C TYR A 185 3.93 5.45 -0.72
N ARG A 186 2.75 5.22 -0.14
CA ARG A 186 1.62 4.48 -0.75
C ARG A 186 1.24 4.98 -2.14
N ARG A 187 1.38 6.29 -2.41
CA ARG A 187 1.12 6.88 -3.74
C ARG A 187 1.93 6.24 -4.87
N PHE A 188 3.14 5.76 -4.58
CA PHE A 188 4.02 5.14 -5.57
C PHE A 188 3.59 3.72 -5.95
N ILE A 189 2.80 3.06 -5.11
CA ILE A 189 2.18 1.77 -5.43
C ILE A 189 1.21 1.94 -6.61
N ARG A 190 0.49 3.06 -6.65
CA ARG A 190 -0.40 3.41 -7.79
C ARG A 190 0.37 3.97 -8.98
N ASN A 191 1.42 4.76 -8.72
CA ASN A 191 2.20 5.47 -9.74
C ASN A 191 3.42 4.67 -10.26
N ARG A 192 3.35 3.33 -10.18
CA ARG A 192 4.38 2.35 -10.59
C ARG A 192 5.61 2.32 -9.66
N LEU A 193 5.81 1.17 -9.00
CA LEU A 193 6.99 0.89 -8.16
C LEU A 193 8.24 0.52 -8.98
N ARG A 194 8.03 -0.02 -10.18
CA ARG A 194 9.05 -0.25 -11.20
C ARG A 194 8.84 0.73 -12.34
N LEU A 195 9.88 1.48 -12.67
CA LEU A 195 9.86 2.43 -13.78
C LEU A 195 10.31 1.75 -15.08
N PRO A 196 9.72 2.11 -16.22
CA PRO A 196 10.29 1.73 -17.51
C PRO A 196 11.69 2.37 -17.60
N LEU A 197 12.63 1.63 -18.18
CA LEU A 197 13.88 2.24 -18.59
C LEU A 197 13.53 3.33 -19.61
N CYS A 198 14.00 4.56 -19.38
CA CYS A 198 14.03 5.54 -20.45
C CYS A 198 15.00 4.97 -21.49
N GLU A 199 14.46 4.35 -22.53
CA GLU A 199 15.20 4.22 -23.77
C GLU A 199 15.56 5.65 -24.17
N ASN A 200 16.83 6.00 -24.07
CA ASN A 200 17.37 7.19 -24.72
C ASN A 200 17.32 6.94 -26.23
N ASP A 201 16.11 6.88 -26.78
CA ASP A 201 15.88 7.08 -28.19
C ASP A 201 16.06 8.58 -28.42
N PHE A 202 17.31 8.95 -28.70
CA PHE A 202 17.55 10.05 -29.61
C PHE A 202 16.98 9.64 -30.97
N ASN A 203 15.67 9.77 -31.12
CA ASN A 203 15.03 9.95 -32.40
C ASN A 203 13.78 10.81 -32.21
N ASP A 204 13.85 12.00 -32.79
CA ASP A 204 12.77 12.96 -32.95
C ASP A 204 11.45 12.27 -33.34
N THR A 205 10.44 12.32 -32.48
CA THR A 205 9.10 12.83 -32.85
C THR A 205 8.19 13.01 -31.63
N MET A 206 7.78 14.26 -31.46
CA MET A 206 6.66 14.77 -30.65
C MET A 206 5.53 13.77 -30.33
N SER A 207 5.21 13.62 -29.03
CA SER A 207 3.91 14.08 -28.52
C SER A 207 3.97 14.29 -27.01
N VAL A 208 3.88 15.56 -26.63
CA VAL A 208 3.86 16.06 -25.26
C VAL A 208 2.43 15.99 -24.75
N GLU A 209 2.16 15.14 -23.76
CA GLU A 209 1.07 15.37 -22.80
C GLU A 209 1.66 15.39 -21.39
N SER A 210 2.30 16.52 -21.10
CA SER A 210 2.56 16.98 -19.74
C SER A 210 1.22 17.33 -19.08
N VAL A 211 0.71 16.46 -18.20
CA VAL A 211 -0.39 16.83 -17.31
C VAL A 211 0.20 17.57 -16.11
N TYR A 212 -0.15 18.85 -16.06
CA TYR A 212 0.28 19.86 -15.11
C TYR A 212 0.00 19.46 -13.64
N ILE A 213 1.01 19.62 -12.79
CA ILE A 213 0.84 19.77 -11.34
C ILE A 213 0.29 21.19 -11.13
N ILE A 214 -0.97 21.29 -10.72
CA ILE A 214 -1.53 22.56 -10.24
C ILE A 214 -0.99 22.77 -8.83
N ASN A 215 -0.01 23.66 -8.70
CA ASN A 215 0.39 24.22 -7.43
C ASN A 215 -0.78 24.99 -6.82
N SER A 216 -1.11 24.65 -5.58
CA SER A 216 -2.00 25.44 -4.74
C SER A 216 -1.25 26.69 -4.29
N GLU A 217 -1.64 27.86 -4.80
CA GLU A 217 -1.30 29.13 -4.18
C GLU A 217 -2.57 29.82 -3.70
N ALA A 218 -2.54 30.15 -2.40
CA ALA A 218 -3.50 31.01 -1.77
C ALA A 218 -3.38 32.42 -2.35
N SER A 219 -4.52 33.04 -2.67
CA SER A 219 -4.66 34.50 -2.67
C SER A 219 -6.00 34.84 -2.06
N SER A 220 -5.94 35.50 -0.91
CA SER A 220 -6.94 36.44 -0.45
C SER A 220 -7.27 37.45 -1.55
N ASP A 221 -8.55 37.81 -1.68
CA ASP A 221 -8.94 39.21 -1.48
C ASP A 221 -10.45 39.38 -1.36
N ASN A 222 -10.80 40.23 -0.39
CA ASN A 222 -12.12 40.78 -0.11
C ASN A 222 -12.63 41.66 -1.26
N GLN A 223 -13.95 41.67 -1.47
CA GLN A 223 -14.86 42.83 -1.58
C GLN A 223 -16.15 42.38 -2.30
N SER A 224 -17.26 42.20 -1.57
CA SER A 224 -18.31 43.20 -1.26
C SER A 224 -19.15 43.64 -2.48
N ASN A 225 -20.41 43.20 -2.50
CA ASN A 225 -21.66 43.96 -2.73
C ASN A 225 -22.76 42.94 -3.10
N ALA A 226 -23.69 42.61 -2.21
CA ALA A 226 -24.89 43.37 -1.83
C ALA A 226 -26.12 43.06 -2.73
N SER A 227 -27.20 42.73 -2.02
CA SER A 227 -28.63 42.86 -2.37
C SER A 227 -29.38 41.70 -3.03
N GLU A 228 -30.40 41.26 -2.27
CA GLU A 228 -31.77 40.92 -2.68
C GLU A 228 -32.01 39.78 -3.69
N PHE A 229 -32.64 38.69 -3.23
CA PHE A 229 -34.10 38.59 -3.21
C PHE A 229 -34.53 37.34 -2.42
N ASP A 230 -35.30 37.56 -1.36
CA ASP A 230 -36.28 36.59 -0.86
C ASP A 230 -37.33 36.36 -1.96
N LEU A 231 -37.78 35.11 -2.16
CA LEU A 231 -39.21 34.75 -2.28
C LEU A 231 -39.40 33.24 -2.55
N LEU A 232 -40.17 32.63 -1.64
CA LEU A 232 -40.88 31.34 -1.65
C LEU A 232 -40.09 30.07 -1.32
#